data_AF-A0ABD6U4F9-F1
#
_entry.id   AF-A0ABD6U4F9-F1
#
_cell.length_a   1.000
_cell.length_b   1.000
_cell.length_c   1.000
_cell.angle_alpha   90.00
_cell.angle_beta   90.00
_cell.angle_gamma   90.00
#
_symmetry.space_group_name_H-M   'P 1'
#
loop_
_entity.id
_entity.type
_entity.pdbx_description
1 polymer ?
#
loop_
_entity_poly.entity_id
_entity_poly.type
_entity_poly.pdbx_seq_one_letter_code
_entity_poly.pdbx_strand_id
1 'polypeptide(L)'
;MNTAALRQLITQARQQENGSQALSRYLQAQLERLHPSIRLPEDDAPGALTAFVIAYIEEVPDVLDAAAEVAREAGIEAAVKPVLKIAEHFFLQPPALMEGHEGLEGLLDEAYLAHRLVEEVNDRYIAHLGQPLIPLDTTRANLIAHQLIGEPFANQLDEAVHHALAGMLDDASFDQPSVQAYRERLAAPDTASAWRRWPCLSQQLGVELQLKA
;
A
#
# COMPACT_ATOMS: atom_id res chain seq x y z
N MET A 1 -5.82 13.98 -7.69
CA MET A 1 -5.47 12.65 -8.25
C MET A 1 -6.66 12.11 -9.01
N ASN A 2 -6.50 11.07 -9.83
CA ASN A 2 -7.60 10.38 -10.50
C ASN A 2 -7.88 9.00 -9.88
N THR A 3 -8.13 8.97 -8.56
CA THR A 3 -8.48 7.75 -7.82
C THR A 3 -9.80 7.13 -8.27
N ALA A 4 -10.67 7.90 -8.94
CA ALA A 4 -11.87 7.38 -9.60
C ALA A 4 -11.55 6.40 -10.74
N ALA A 5 -10.51 6.69 -11.55
CA ALA A 5 -10.06 5.77 -12.59
C ALA A 5 -9.49 4.47 -12.00
N LEU A 6 -8.74 4.54 -10.89
CA LEU A 6 -8.25 3.35 -10.19
C LEU A 6 -9.42 2.47 -9.70
N ARG A 7 -10.45 3.07 -9.07
CA ARG A 7 -11.65 2.34 -8.64
C ARG A 7 -12.37 1.65 -9.81
N GLN A 8 -12.45 2.32 -10.96
CA GLN A 8 -13.03 1.73 -12.18
C GLN A 8 -12.21 0.55 -12.69
N LEU A 9 -10.89 0.68 -12.75
CA LEU A 9 -9.98 -0.39 -13.17
C LEU A 9 -10.12 -1.63 -12.28
N ILE A 10 -10.10 -1.43 -10.96
CA ILE A 10 -10.24 -2.52 -9.97
C ILE A 10 -11.61 -3.20 -10.12
N THR A 11 -12.68 -2.42 -10.28
CA THR A 11 -14.04 -2.95 -10.50
C THR A 11 -14.09 -3.81 -11.77
N GLN A 12 -13.46 -3.37 -12.85
CA GLN A 12 -13.41 -4.12 -14.11
C GLN A 12 -12.63 -5.44 -13.95
N ALA A 13 -11.47 -5.40 -13.32
CA ALA A 13 -10.67 -6.61 -13.07
C ALA A 13 -11.42 -7.63 -12.20
N ARG A 14 -12.16 -7.16 -11.19
CA ARG A 14 -13.04 -8.02 -10.38
C ARG A 14 -14.14 -8.70 -11.18
N GLN A 15 -14.76 -7.99 -12.12
CA GLN A 15 -15.78 -8.58 -12.99
C GLN A 15 -15.22 -9.66 -13.91
N GLN A 16 -13.98 -9.49 -14.36
CA GLN A 16 -13.27 -10.47 -15.19
C GLN A 16 -12.88 -11.73 -14.39
N GLU A 17 -12.43 -11.56 -13.14
CA GLU A 17 -12.04 -12.67 -12.27
C GLU A 17 -13.18 -13.66 -12.01
N ASN A 18 -14.43 -13.17 -11.91
CA ASN A 18 -15.61 -14.03 -11.75
C ASN A 18 -15.75 -15.07 -12.88
N GLY A 19 -15.16 -14.83 -14.05
CA GLY A 19 -15.15 -15.75 -15.18
C GLY A 19 -13.85 -16.58 -15.32
N SER A 20 -12.69 -16.04 -14.95
CA SER A 20 -11.38 -16.65 -15.21
C SER A 20 -10.82 -17.48 -14.05
N GLN A 21 -11.21 -17.18 -12.80
CA GLN A 21 -10.63 -17.74 -11.58
C GLN A 21 -9.08 -17.76 -11.61
N ALA A 22 -8.47 -16.73 -12.21
CA ALA A 22 -7.03 -16.66 -12.42
C ALA A 22 -6.31 -16.38 -11.10
N LEU A 23 -6.77 -15.36 -10.36
CA LEU A 23 -6.23 -14.99 -9.06
C LEU A 23 -6.32 -16.17 -8.08
N SER A 24 -7.46 -16.85 -8.00
CA SER A 24 -7.63 -17.96 -7.07
C SER A 24 -6.63 -19.10 -7.35
N ARG A 25 -6.39 -19.44 -8.63
CA ARG A 25 -5.41 -20.45 -9.02
C ARG A 25 -3.97 -20.02 -8.72
N TYR A 26 -3.65 -18.74 -8.98
CA TYR A 26 -2.35 -18.16 -8.63
C TYR A 26 -2.09 -18.25 -7.12
N LEU A 27 -3.04 -17.79 -6.30
CA LEU A 27 -2.90 -17.78 -4.84
C LEU A 27 -2.84 -19.20 -4.25
N GLN A 28 -3.56 -20.15 -4.84
CA GLN A 28 -3.49 -21.55 -4.42
C GLN A 28 -2.08 -22.13 -4.63
N ALA A 29 -1.39 -21.74 -5.71
CA ALA A 29 0.00 -22.14 -5.94
C ALA A 29 0.98 -21.45 -4.95
N GLN A 30 0.68 -20.23 -4.50
CA GLN A 30 1.49 -19.51 -3.51
C GLN A 30 1.26 -20.00 -2.08
N LEU A 31 0.09 -20.54 -1.77
CA LEU A 31 -0.28 -21.00 -0.42
C LEU A 31 0.73 -22.02 0.15
N GLU A 32 1.23 -22.93 -0.68
CA GLU A 32 2.22 -23.95 -0.28
C GLU A 32 3.62 -23.37 0.00
N ARG A 33 3.89 -22.17 -0.49
CA ARG A 33 5.18 -21.47 -0.39
C ARG A 33 5.15 -20.31 0.60
N LEU A 34 4.00 -20.12 1.25
CA LEU A 34 3.78 -19.07 2.22
C LEU A 34 4.73 -19.28 3.42
N HIS A 35 5.37 -18.20 3.87
CA HIS A 35 6.25 -18.30 5.03
C HIS A 35 5.44 -18.68 6.28
N PRO A 36 5.92 -19.61 7.15
CA PRO A 36 5.17 -20.08 8.33
C PRO A 36 4.75 -19.00 9.34
N SER A 37 5.34 -17.80 9.26
CA SER A 37 4.96 -16.65 10.08
C SER A 37 3.67 -15.96 9.65
N ILE A 38 3.21 -16.21 8.41
CA ILE A 38 1.92 -15.73 7.92
C ILE A 38 0.89 -16.79 8.28
N ARG A 39 0.00 -16.45 9.23
CA ARG A 39 -1.07 -17.35 9.64
C ARG A 39 -2.34 -17.03 8.87
N LEU A 40 -2.97 -18.08 8.36
CA LEU A 40 -4.28 -18.04 7.73
C LEU A 40 -5.29 -18.82 8.57
N PRO A 41 -6.58 -18.52 8.48
CA PRO A 41 -7.63 -19.30 9.13
C PRO A 41 -7.57 -20.79 8.74
N GLU A 42 -7.68 -21.69 9.72
CA GLU A 42 -7.61 -23.14 9.49
C GLU A 42 -8.78 -23.66 8.63
N ASP A 43 -9.95 -23.01 8.72
CA ASP A 43 -11.18 -23.44 8.07
C ASP A 43 -11.26 -23.06 6.58
N ASP A 44 -10.63 -21.95 6.17
CA ASP A 44 -10.67 -21.45 4.78
C ASP A 44 -9.43 -20.59 4.44
N ALA A 45 -8.25 -21.19 4.47
CA ALA A 45 -7.01 -20.50 4.12
C ALA A 45 -7.00 -19.90 2.69
N PRO A 46 -7.46 -20.61 1.63
CA PRO A 46 -7.48 -20.06 0.27
C PRO A 46 -8.46 -18.90 0.10
N GLY A 47 -9.64 -18.99 0.70
CA GLY A 47 -10.64 -17.91 0.66
C GLY A 47 -10.17 -16.68 1.42
N ALA A 48 -9.56 -16.86 2.60
CA ALA A 48 -8.98 -15.77 3.38
C ALA A 48 -7.85 -15.06 2.63
N LEU A 49 -6.96 -15.80 1.97
CA LEU A 49 -5.86 -15.22 1.19
C LEU A 49 -6.39 -14.44 -0.03
N THR A 50 -7.41 -14.98 -0.70
CA THR A 50 -8.07 -14.30 -1.83
C THR A 50 -8.76 -13.02 -1.38
N ALA A 51 -9.48 -13.06 -0.25
CA ALA A 51 -10.13 -11.89 0.32
C ALA A 51 -9.11 -10.82 0.73
N PHE A 52 -7.97 -11.23 1.30
CA PHE A 52 -6.87 -10.33 1.63
C PHE A 52 -6.34 -9.61 0.39
N VAL A 53 -6.02 -10.34 -0.69
CA VAL A 53 -5.48 -9.71 -1.91
C VAL A 53 -6.48 -8.76 -2.55
N ILE A 54 -7.75 -9.14 -2.63
CA ILE A 54 -8.80 -8.26 -3.17
C ILE A 54 -8.90 -6.98 -2.34
N ALA A 55 -8.96 -7.10 -1.01
CA ALA A 55 -9.07 -5.94 -0.15
C ALA A 55 -7.81 -5.05 -0.21
N TYR A 56 -6.64 -5.65 -0.35
CA TYR A 56 -5.36 -4.94 -0.48
C TYR A 56 -5.30 -4.09 -1.76
N ILE A 57 -5.80 -4.64 -2.87
CA ILE A 57 -5.95 -3.93 -4.14
C ILE A 57 -7.02 -2.83 -4.03
N GLU A 58 -8.18 -3.16 -3.46
CA GLU A 58 -9.32 -2.24 -3.32
C GLU A 58 -9.02 -1.06 -2.39
N GLU A 59 -8.09 -1.19 -1.45
CA GLU A 59 -7.71 -0.14 -0.50
C GLU A 59 -6.85 0.98 -1.14
N VAL A 60 -6.16 0.71 -2.26
CA VAL A 60 -5.21 1.66 -2.88
C VAL A 60 -5.82 3.05 -3.14
N PRO A 61 -7.00 3.19 -3.77
CA PRO A 61 -7.59 4.49 -4.02
C PRO A 61 -7.88 5.29 -2.74
N ASP A 62 -8.30 4.60 -1.67
CA ASP A 62 -8.63 5.22 -0.40
C ASP A 62 -7.37 5.67 0.36
N VAL A 63 -6.30 4.85 0.32
CA VAL A 63 -4.98 5.20 0.85
C VAL A 63 -4.41 6.43 0.15
N LEU A 64 -4.51 6.49 -1.17
CA LEU A 64 -4.03 7.62 -1.96
C LEU A 64 -4.84 8.90 -1.70
N ASP A 65 -6.17 8.80 -1.58
CA ASP A 65 -7.02 9.94 -1.22
C ASP A 65 -6.70 10.44 0.21
N ALA A 66 -6.52 9.53 1.16
CA ALA A 66 -6.16 9.85 2.55
C ALA A 66 -4.78 10.52 2.65
N ALA A 67 -3.77 9.98 1.95
CA ALA A 67 -2.44 10.57 1.90
C ALA A 67 -2.45 11.99 1.29
N ALA A 68 -3.25 12.21 0.24
CA ALA A 68 -3.39 13.52 -0.38
C ALA A 68 -4.03 14.54 0.57
N GLU A 69 -5.06 14.12 1.30
CA GLU A 69 -5.76 14.98 2.26
C GLU A 69 -4.86 15.32 3.46
N VAL A 70 -4.15 14.33 4.00
CA VAL A 70 -3.14 14.54 5.06
C VAL A 70 -2.06 15.51 4.60
N ALA A 71 -1.53 15.36 3.39
CA ALA A 71 -0.51 16.25 2.85
C ALA A 71 -1.02 17.69 2.70
N ARG A 72 -2.28 17.86 2.28
CA ARG A 72 -2.94 19.16 2.19
C ARG A 72 -3.10 19.81 3.56
N GLU A 73 -3.58 19.04 4.53
CA GLU A 73 -3.76 19.48 5.92
C GLU A 73 -2.44 19.83 6.62
N ALA A 74 -1.38 19.08 6.31
CA ALA A 74 -0.04 19.29 6.81
C ALA A 74 0.72 20.41 6.08
N GLY A 75 0.13 20.99 5.03
CA GLY A 75 0.75 22.05 4.24
C GLY A 75 1.96 21.60 3.42
N ILE A 76 2.08 20.31 3.11
CA ILE A 76 3.17 19.71 2.33
C ILE A 76 2.70 19.09 1.01
N GLU A 77 1.51 19.48 0.54
CA GLU A 77 0.94 18.97 -0.71
C GLU A 77 1.96 19.04 -1.86
N ALA A 78 2.73 20.12 -1.95
CA ALA A 78 3.74 20.29 -3.01
C ALA A 78 4.83 19.21 -3.01
N ALA A 79 5.22 18.70 -1.83
CA ALA A 79 6.24 17.66 -1.69
C ALA A 79 5.68 16.25 -1.90
N VAL A 80 4.46 15.99 -1.42
CA VAL A 80 3.86 14.63 -1.44
C VAL A 80 3.10 14.34 -2.72
N LYS A 81 2.46 15.33 -3.33
CA LYS A 81 1.65 15.16 -4.55
C LYS A 81 2.42 14.55 -5.72
N PRO A 82 3.70 14.88 -6.00
CA PRO A 82 4.49 14.20 -7.02
C PRO A 82 4.60 12.70 -6.76
N VAL A 83 4.81 12.29 -5.51
CA VAL A 83 4.89 10.87 -5.12
C VAL A 83 3.57 10.15 -5.35
N LEU A 84 2.46 10.72 -4.88
CA LEU A 84 1.14 10.12 -5.09
C LEU A 84 0.76 10.06 -6.58
N LYS A 85 1.28 10.98 -7.39
CA LYS A 85 1.12 10.94 -8.84
C LYS A 85 1.92 9.83 -9.51
N ILE A 86 3.07 9.46 -8.96
CA ILE A 86 3.81 8.26 -9.41
C ILE A 86 3.01 7.00 -9.10
N ALA A 87 2.46 6.89 -7.88
CA ALA A 87 1.60 5.75 -7.52
C ALA A 87 0.38 5.65 -8.47
N GLU A 88 -0.31 6.77 -8.71
CA GLU A 88 -1.42 6.84 -9.69
C GLU A 88 -0.96 6.42 -11.09
N HIS A 89 0.21 6.87 -11.53
CA HIS A 89 0.74 6.57 -12.86
C HIS A 89 1.09 5.09 -13.02
N PHE A 90 1.83 4.50 -12.07
CA PHE A 90 2.14 3.06 -12.11
C PHE A 90 0.88 2.21 -12.08
N PHE A 91 -0.14 2.62 -11.34
CA PHE A 91 -1.39 1.87 -11.27
C PHE A 91 -2.22 1.93 -12.57
N LEU A 92 -2.23 3.08 -13.27
CA LEU A 92 -3.01 3.26 -14.51
C LEU A 92 -2.24 2.91 -15.77
N GLN A 93 -0.91 2.98 -15.71
CA GLN A 93 0.03 2.77 -16.81
C GLN A 93 1.23 2.01 -16.25
N PRO A 94 1.08 0.70 -16.00
CA PRO A 94 2.15 -0.07 -15.40
C PRO A 94 3.39 -0.09 -16.31
N PRO A 95 4.60 -0.04 -15.74
CA PRO A 95 5.84 -0.09 -16.48
C PRO A 95 5.98 -1.38 -17.29
N ALA A 96 6.80 -1.36 -18.34
CA ALA A 96 7.02 -2.52 -19.21
C ALA A 96 7.51 -3.79 -18.47
N LEU A 97 8.10 -3.63 -17.28
CA LEU A 97 8.49 -4.74 -16.41
C LEU A 97 7.29 -5.62 -16.00
N MET A 98 6.08 -5.07 -16.03
CA MET A 98 4.82 -5.72 -15.64
C MET A 98 4.04 -6.24 -16.86
N GLU A 99 4.62 -6.19 -18.06
CA GLU A 99 4.01 -6.73 -19.27
C GLU A 99 3.73 -8.24 -19.12
N GLY A 100 2.46 -8.62 -19.31
CA GLY A 100 2.00 -10.01 -19.25
C GLY A 100 1.26 -10.38 -17.96
N HIS A 101 1.21 -9.49 -16.96
CA HIS A 101 0.37 -9.66 -15.78
C HIS A 101 -0.98 -8.97 -16.04
N GLU A 102 -2.08 -9.71 -16.00
CA GLU A 102 -3.42 -9.19 -16.32
C GLU A 102 -4.44 -9.50 -15.20
N GLY A 103 -5.50 -8.70 -15.14
CA GLY A 103 -6.58 -8.89 -14.16
C GLY A 103 -6.12 -8.58 -12.73
N LEU A 104 -6.69 -9.29 -11.75
CA LEU A 104 -6.38 -9.04 -10.33
C LEU A 104 -4.97 -9.49 -9.92
N GLU A 105 -4.34 -10.39 -10.67
CA GLU A 105 -2.95 -10.81 -10.43
C GLU A 105 -1.99 -9.65 -10.68
N GLY A 106 -2.09 -8.99 -11.84
CA GLY A 106 -1.29 -7.77 -12.11
C GLY A 106 -1.58 -6.66 -11.11
N LEU A 107 -2.86 -6.44 -10.79
CA LEU A 107 -3.26 -5.41 -9.83
C LEU A 107 -2.67 -5.62 -8.42
N LEU A 108 -2.29 -6.83 -8.04
CA LEU A 108 -1.55 -7.06 -6.79
C LEU A 108 -0.19 -6.36 -6.81
N ASP A 109 0.53 -6.44 -7.93
CA ASP A 109 1.83 -5.81 -8.10
C ASP A 109 1.71 -4.29 -8.12
N GLU A 110 0.71 -3.75 -8.85
CA GLU A 110 0.45 -2.30 -8.88
C GLU A 110 0.01 -1.78 -7.51
N ALA A 111 -0.81 -2.56 -6.78
CA ALA A 111 -1.19 -2.22 -5.42
C ALA A 111 0.01 -2.22 -4.47
N TYR A 112 0.90 -3.20 -4.62
CA TYR A 112 2.15 -3.25 -3.85
C TYR A 112 3.01 -2.00 -4.06
N LEU A 113 3.21 -1.57 -5.31
CA LEU A 113 3.94 -0.34 -5.62
C LEU A 113 3.30 0.89 -4.97
N ALA A 114 1.98 1.03 -5.06
CA ALA A 114 1.27 2.18 -4.51
C ALA A 114 1.38 2.24 -2.98
N HIS A 115 1.18 1.12 -2.29
CA HIS A 115 1.31 1.05 -0.83
C HIS A 115 2.76 1.25 -0.37
N ARG A 116 3.74 0.70 -1.10
CA ARG A 116 5.17 0.86 -0.80
C ARG A 116 5.65 2.30 -1.00
N LEU A 117 5.13 3.01 -2.00
CA LEU A 117 5.39 4.45 -2.20
C LEU A 117 4.90 5.28 -1.01
N VAL A 118 3.69 5.00 -0.51
CA VAL A 118 3.14 5.71 0.66
C VAL A 118 3.92 5.37 1.93
N GLU A 119 4.30 4.10 2.09
CA GLU A 119 5.15 3.65 3.20
C GLU A 119 6.53 4.33 3.20
N GLU A 120 7.22 4.38 2.06
CA GLU A 120 8.53 5.03 1.95
C GLU A 120 8.47 6.55 2.23
N VAL A 121 7.38 7.22 1.84
CA VAL A 121 7.14 8.62 2.26
C VAL A 121 7.05 8.69 3.79
N ASN A 122 6.25 7.84 4.40
CA ASN A 122 6.09 7.78 5.85
C ASN A 122 7.42 7.48 6.56
N ASP A 123 8.20 6.52 6.08
CA ASP A 123 9.50 6.14 6.64
C ASP A 123 10.48 7.33 6.66
N ARG A 124 10.49 8.14 5.59
CA ARG A 124 11.30 9.36 5.56
C ARG A 124 10.84 10.40 6.59
N TYR A 125 9.54 10.59 6.75
CA TYR A 125 9.02 11.48 7.81
C TYR A 125 9.28 10.93 9.21
N ILE A 126 9.20 9.61 9.42
CA ILE A 126 9.56 8.96 10.70
C ILE A 126 11.02 9.20 11.01
N ALA A 127 11.92 9.01 10.04
CA ALA A 127 13.36 9.19 10.23
C ALA A 127 13.72 10.64 10.65
N HIS A 128 13.02 11.64 10.12
CA HIS A 128 13.30 13.05 10.41
C HIS A 128 12.53 13.58 11.63
N LEU A 129 11.30 13.13 11.88
CA LEU A 129 10.40 13.71 12.86
C LEU A 129 10.11 12.82 14.08
N GLY A 130 10.51 11.54 14.01
CA GLY A 130 10.30 10.53 15.06
C GLY A 130 8.91 9.89 15.06
N GLN A 131 8.03 10.23 14.10
CA GLN A 131 6.67 9.68 13.99
C GLN A 131 6.13 9.75 12.55
N PRO A 132 5.18 8.88 12.18
CA PRO A 132 4.56 8.92 10.85
C PRO A 132 3.72 10.18 10.67
N LEU A 133 3.70 10.67 9.43
CA LEU A 133 2.87 11.80 9.04
C LEU A 133 1.49 11.36 8.57
N ILE A 134 1.45 10.26 7.80
CA ILE A 134 0.22 9.62 7.34
C ILE A 134 -0.04 8.42 8.28
N PRO A 135 -1.12 8.41 9.07
CA PRO A 135 -1.37 7.39 10.07
C PRO A 135 -2.01 6.13 9.47
N LEU A 136 -1.40 5.58 8.41
CA LEU A 136 -1.81 4.34 7.75
C LEU A 136 -0.76 3.26 8.06
N ASP A 137 -1.19 2.14 8.63
CA ASP A 137 -0.34 0.97 8.88
C ASP A 137 -0.52 -0.06 7.76
N THR A 138 0.34 0.04 6.74
CA THR A 138 0.37 -0.88 5.59
C THR A 138 1.46 -1.94 5.72
N THR A 139 2.40 -1.81 6.67
CA THR A 139 3.63 -2.61 6.72
C THR A 139 3.40 -4.11 6.77
N ARG A 140 2.46 -4.58 7.59
CA ARG A 140 2.15 -6.03 7.67
C ARG A 140 1.52 -6.53 6.37
N ALA A 141 0.63 -5.74 5.78
CA ALA A 141 0.00 -6.09 4.52
C ALA A 141 1.02 -6.10 3.36
N ASN A 142 1.93 -5.12 3.33
CA ASN A 142 3.03 -5.05 2.36
C ASN A 142 3.94 -6.29 2.44
N LEU A 143 4.29 -6.75 3.64
CA LEU A 143 5.12 -7.96 3.81
C LEU A 143 4.43 -9.23 3.29
N ILE A 144 3.11 -9.34 3.50
CA ILE A 144 2.34 -10.47 2.95
C ILE A 144 2.27 -10.37 1.43
N ALA A 145 1.97 -9.19 0.89
CA ALA A 145 1.93 -8.95 -0.55
C ALA A 145 3.29 -9.21 -1.21
N HIS A 146 4.40 -8.74 -0.63
CA HIS A 146 5.77 -9.02 -1.08
C HIS A 146 6.03 -10.52 -1.18
N GLN A 147 5.67 -11.29 -0.14
CA GLN A 147 5.82 -12.75 -0.15
C GLN A 147 4.98 -13.42 -1.24
N LEU A 148 3.76 -12.92 -1.50
CA LEU A 148 2.87 -13.47 -2.53
C LEU A 148 3.38 -13.20 -3.94
N ILE A 149 3.83 -11.98 -4.21
CA ILE A 149 4.48 -11.57 -5.47
C ILE A 149 5.74 -12.42 -5.69
N GLY A 150 6.51 -12.62 -4.63
CA GLY A 150 7.67 -13.48 -4.60
C GLY A 150 8.94 -12.86 -5.16
N GLU A 151 10.06 -13.52 -4.88
CA GLU A 151 11.38 -13.09 -5.31
C GLU A 151 11.80 -13.78 -6.63
N PRO A 152 12.52 -13.07 -7.53
CA PRO A 152 13.17 -11.77 -7.32
C PRO A 152 12.31 -10.54 -7.64
N PHE A 153 11.07 -10.73 -8.10
CA PHE A 153 10.27 -9.65 -8.67
C PHE A 153 9.87 -8.58 -7.65
N ALA A 154 9.42 -8.99 -6.45
CA ALA A 154 9.07 -8.04 -5.39
C ALA A 154 10.24 -7.10 -5.02
N ASN A 155 11.48 -7.60 -5.03
CA ASN A 155 12.67 -6.78 -4.79
C ASN A 155 12.93 -5.78 -5.93
N GLN A 156 12.59 -6.10 -7.18
CA GLN A 156 12.68 -5.15 -8.30
C GLN A 156 11.66 -4.03 -8.16
N LEU A 157 10.46 -4.33 -7.65
CA LEU A 157 9.44 -3.33 -7.34
C LEU A 157 9.92 -2.39 -6.23
N ASP A 158 10.54 -2.91 -5.17
CA ASP A 158 11.13 -2.10 -4.10
C ASP A 158 12.21 -1.15 -4.62
N GLU A 159 13.12 -1.64 -5.46
CA GLU A 159 14.15 -0.80 -6.10
C GLU A 159 13.54 0.26 -7.02
N ALA A 160 12.49 -0.07 -7.77
CA ALA A 160 11.78 0.90 -8.60
C ALA A 160 11.15 2.03 -7.76
N VAL A 161 10.58 1.71 -6.61
CA VAL A 161 10.05 2.70 -5.65
C VAL A 161 11.18 3.56 -5.10
N HIS A 162 12.29 2.95 -4.67
CA HIS A 162 13.43 3.68 -4.14
C HIS A 162 13.99 4.68 -5.16
N HIS A 163 14.17 4.24 -6.41
CA HIS A 163 14.61 5.09 -7.51
C HIS A 163 13.61 6.19 -7.86
N ALA A 164 12.31 5.89 -7.88
CA ALA A 164 11.28 6.87 -8.19
C ALA A 164 11.24 8.00 -7.16
N LEU A 165 11.56 7.69 -5.90
CA LEU A 165 11.55 8.67 -4.80
C LEU A 165 12.91 9.32 -4.57
N ALA A 166 13.98 8.84 -5.19
CA ALA A 166 15.31 9.42 -5.08
C ALA A 166 15.30 10.86 -5.62
N GLY A 167 15.60 11.83 -4.74
CA GLY A 167 15.64 13.25 -5.10
C GLY A 167 14.30 13.98 -5.17
N MET A 168 13.17 13.32 -4.83
CA MET A 168 11.85 13.98 -4.77
C MET A 168 11.53 14.62 -3.42
N LEU A 169 12.04 14.05 -2.33
CA LEU A 169 11.88 14.57 -0.97
C LEU A 169 13.25 14.99 -0.46
N ASP A 170 13.49 16.30 -0.40
CA ASP A 170 14.70 16.90 0.14
C ASP A 170 14.56 17.22 1.64
N ASP A 171 15.68 17.36 2.35
CA ASP A 171 15.71 17.70 3.78
C ASP A 171 14.88 18.97 4.09
N ALA A 172 14.88 19.94 3.14
CA ALA A 172 14.14 21.19 3.26
C ALA A 172 12.61 21.00 3.30
N SER A 173 12.08 19.93 2.71
CA SER A 173 10.66 19.59 2.79
C SER A 173 10.21 19.18 4.20
N PHE A 174 11.13 18.65 5.03
CA PHE A 174 10.83 18.20 6.40
C PHE A 174 10.91 19.34 7.44
N ASP A 175 11.66 20.40 7.16
CA ASP A 175 11.88 21.53 8.07
C ASP A 175 10.79 22.62 8.00
N GLN A 176 9.73 22.41 7.20
CA GLN A 176 8.68 23.42 7.05
C GLN A 176 7.90 23.64 8.36
N PRO A 177 7.61 24.89 8.76
CA PRO A 177 6.83 25.17 9.97
C PRO A 177 5.44 24.52 9.97
N SER A 178 4.86 24.31 8.79
CA SER A 178 3.58 23.60 8.59
C SER A 178 3.66 22.14 9.02
N VAL A 179 4.77 21.45 8.74
CA VAL A 179 5.04 20.07 9.16
C VAL A 179 5.10 19.97 10.68
N GLN A 180 5.80 20.90 11.32
CA GLN A 180 5.93 20.94 12.78
C GLN A 180 4.58 21.20 13.47
N ALA A 181 3.80 22.16 12.96
CA ALA A 181 2.47 22.45 13.48
C ALA A 181 1.51 21.26 13.30
N TYR A 182 1.58 20.56 12.16
CA TYR A 182 0.78 19.37 11.93
C TYR A 182 1.19 18.20 12.83
N ARG A 183 2.50 18.02 13.08
CA ARG A 183 3.02 17.05 14.05
C ARG A 183 2.46 17.27 15.45
N GLU A 184 2.50 18.51 15.94
CA GLU A 184 1.93 18.88 17.24
C GLU A 184 0.42 18.57 17.31
N ARG A 185 -0.31 18.82 16.21
CA ARG A 185 -1.73 18.50 16.10
C ARG A 185 -2.02 17.00 16.10
N LEU A 186 -1.18 16.18 15.45
CA LEU A 186 -1.31 14.72 15.48
C LEU A 186 -1.02 14.12 16.86
N ALA A 187 -0.09 14.72 17.61
CA ALA A 187 0.20 14.32 18.99
C ALA A 187 -0.93 14.67 19.97
N ALA A 188 -1.91 15.49 19.56
CA ALA A 188 -3.05 15.82 20.41
C ALA A 188 -4.00 14.61 20.59
N PRO A 189 -4.52 14.36 21.82
CA PRO A 189 -5.25 13.14 22.17
C PRO A 189 -6.51 12.88 21.33
N ASP A 190 -7.23 13.94 20.94
CA ASP A 190 -8.49 13.84 20.19
C ASP A 190 -8.25 13.45 18.73
N THR A 191 -7.16 13.91 18.12
CA THR A 191 -6.79 13.61 16.73
C THR A 191 -6.34 12.16 16.57
N ALA A 192 -5.54 11.65 17.52
CA ALA A 192 -5.08 10.26 17.52
C ALA A 192 -6.23 9.23 17.52
N SER A 193 -7.39 9.58 18.09
CA SER A 193 -8.57 8.70 18.15
C SER A 193 -9.33 8.59 16.82
N ALA A 194 -9.29 9.62 15.99
CA ALA A 194 -9.95 9.62 14.69
C ALA A 194 -9.21 8.74 13.67
N TRP A 195 -7.88 8.71 13.76
CA TRP A 195 -7.02 8.00 12.83
C TRP A 195 -6.74 6.54 13.23
N ARG A 196 -6.80 6.20 14.53
CA ARG A 196 -6.85 4.79 15.01
C ARG A 196 -8.06 4.00 14.50
N ARG A 197 -9.05 4.68 13.90
CA ARG A 197 -10.20 4.03 13.25
C ARG A 197 -9.89 3.57 11.82
N TRP A 198 -8.75 3.93 11.23
CA TRP A 198 -8.30 3.28 10.01
C TRP A 198 -7.84 1.87 10.37
N PRO A 199 -8.57 0.84 9.95
CA PRO A 199 -8.24 -0.50 10.35
C PRO A 199 -6.96 -0.95 9.66
N CYS A 200 -6.08 -1.68 10.36
CA CYS A 200 -5.05 -2.44 9.66
C CYS A 200 -5.78 -3.53 8.86
N LEU A 201 -5.74 -3.44 7.53
CA LEU A 201 -6.43 -4.34 6.59
C LEU A 201 -6.17 -5.83 6.90
N SER A 202 -4.92 -6.15 7.27
CA SER A 202 -4.50 -7.50 7.66
C SER A 202 -5.21 -8.01 8.94
N GLN A 203 -5.41 -7.15 9.94
CA GLN A 203 -6.15 -7.49 11.17
C GLN A 203 -7.65 -7.65 10.93
N GLN A 204 -8.25 -6.89 10.01
CA GLN A 204 -9.69 -7.01 9.73
C GLN A 204 -10.06 -8.34 9.06
N LEU A 205 -9.13 -8.91 8.30
CA LEU A 205 -9.34 -10.12 7.53
C LEU A 205 -8.72 -11.36 8.17
N GLY A 206 -8.18 -11.22 9.40
CA GLY A 206 -7.59 -12.33 10.16
C GLY A 206 -6.27 -12.85 9.59
N VAL A 207 -5.60 -12.09 8.71
CA VAL A 207 -4.28 -12.44 8.17
C VAL A 207 -3.23 -11.78 9.05
N GLU A 208 -2.60 -12.55 9.92
CA GLU A 208 -1.63 -12.02 10.88
C GLU A 208 -0.20 -12.46 10.59
N LEU A 209 0.72 -11.48 10.53
CA LEU A 209 2.15 -11.72 10.56
C LEU A 209 2.63 -11.82 12.02
N GLN A 210 2.97 -13.01 12.52
CA GLN A 210 3.59 -13.13 13.85
C GLN A 210 5.11 -13.00 13.75
N LEU A 211 5.64 -11.83 14.07
CA LEU A 211 7.07 -11.65 14.31
C LEU A 211 7.39 -12.28 15.68
N LYS A 212 8.30 -13.27 15.70
CA LYS A 212 8.82 -13.77 16.97
C LYS A 212 9.61 -12.65 17.65
N ALA A 213 9.22 -12.32 18.88
CA ALA A 213 9.95 -11.43 19.77
C ALA A 213 11.32 -12.00 20.15
#